data_AF-A0A8J5FK72-F1
#
_entry.id   AF-A0A8J5FK72-F1
#
_cell.length_a   1.000
_cell.length_b   1.000
_cell.length_c   1.000
_cell.angle_alpha   90.00
_cell.angle_beta   90.00
_cell.angle_gamma   90.00
#
_symmetry.space_group_name_H-M   'P 1'
#
loop_
_entity.id
_entity.type
_entity.pdbx_description
1 polymer ?
#
loop_
_entity_poly.entity_id
_entity_poly.type
_entity_poly.pdbx_seq_one_letter_code
_entity_poly.pdbx_strand_id
1 'polypeptide(L)'
;MDKSCLLLLILFVLLDLGLESCIEHVWRDTIVYLDSNEPIFIGRPYGRVSRHLLHEALLRRCHEYGVMYLNSKVEKIIEGSNGCSIVVCEKNYMITCRLTTVASGAASGKLLEYDVGGPRVSVQTAYGVEVEVENNPYDPDLMVFMDYRDYMKEKQRCPEAEYPTFLYAMPMSPTRVFFEETCLASRNAMPFDLLKKKLMSRLDTMGVKVLKVYEEEWSYIPVGGSLPNTEQKNLAFGAAASMVHPATGYSVVRSLSEAPNYASAIAAILKKDIFCEKNSMMQTYRSPSMLAWKVLWPQERKRQRSFFLFGLALIIELDIEGIRTFFQTFFRLPNWMWQGFLGSTLSSVDLIWFAFYMFVLAPNSMRMCLVRHLLSDPTGATMLKTYLAYSQN
;
A
#
# COMPACT_ATOMS: atom_id res chain seq x y z
N MET A 1 -1.93 16.49 15.84
CA MET A 1 -2.67 16.06 14.63
C MET A 1 -2.51 14.56 14.54
N ASP A 2 -3.60 13.84 14.74
CA ASP A 2 -3.63 12.40 14.54
C ASP A 2 -3.56 12.14 13.03
N LYS A 3 -2.51 11.44 12.58
CA LYS A 3 -2.34 11.08 11.17
C LYS A 3 -3.04 9.75 10.98
N SER A 4 -4.34 9.80 10.76
CA SER A 4 -5.14 8.65 10.38
C SER A 4 -5.00 8.38 8.87
N CYS A 5 -5.15 7.12 8.50
CA CYS A 5 -5.34 6.70 7.11
C CYS A 5 -6.64 5.90 7.06
N LEU A 6 -7.50 6.20 6.10
CA LEU A 6 -8.78 5.55 5.90
C LEU A 6 -8.52 4.10 5.51
N LEU A 7 -9.25 3.20 6.15
CA LEU A 7 -9.13 1.76 5.92
C LEU A 7 -10.27 1.29 5.01
N LEU A 8 -9.96 1.26 3.71
CA LEU A 8 -10.79 0.63 2.69
C LEU A 8 -10.25 -0.75 2.36
N LEU A 9 -11.14 -1.73 2.36
CA LEU A 9 -10.79 -3.10 2.04
C LEU A 9 -11.82 -3.68 1.06
N ILE A 10 -11.37 -4.64 0.27
CA ILE A 10 -12.25 -5.40 -0.63
C ILE A 10 -13.13 -6.28 0.24
N LEU A 11 -14.45 -6.18 0.07
CA LEU A 11 -15.45 -6.84 0.91
C LEU A 11 -15.18 -8.34 1.09
N PHE A 12 -14.90 -9.06 0.00
CA PHE A 12 -14.65 -10.50 0.03
C PHE A 12 -13.43 -10.91 0.87
N VAL A 13 -12.37 -10.09 0.90
CA VAL A 13 -11.18 -10.44 1.68
C VAL A 13 -11.45 -10.37 3.18
N LEU A 14 -12.30 -9.45 3.62
CA LEU A 14 -12.71 -9.38 5.03
C LEU A 14 -13.52 -10.60 5.45
N LEU A 15 -14.45 -11.02 4.57
CA LEU A 15 -15.28 -12.20 4.80
C LEU A 15 -14.41 -13.46 4.93
N ASP A 16 -13.43 -13.64 4.03
CA ASP A 16 -12.52 -14.79 4.05
C ASP A 16 -11.64 -14.83 5.32
N LEU A 17 -11.40 -13.67 5.96
CA LEU A 17 -10.63 -13.54 7.19
C LEU A 17 -11.49 -13.56 8.48
N GLY A 18 -12.81 -13.70 8.33
CA GLY A 18 -13.78 -13.65 9.44
C GLY A 18 -13.83 -12.28 10.13
N LEU A 19 -13.59 -11.19 9.38
CA LEU A 19 -13.51 -9.81 9.89
C LEU A 19 -14.74 -8.98 9.49
N GLU A 20 -15.85 -9.63 9.14
CA GLU A 20 -17.10 -8.98 8.74
C GLU A 20 -17.66 -8.02 9.78
N SER A 21 -17.48 -8.33 11.07
CA SER A 21 -17.92 -7.47 12.17
C SER A 21 -17.17 -6.14 12.24
N CYS A 22 -16.10 -5.97 11.47
CA CYS A 22 -15.31 -4.73 11.43
C CYS A 22 -15.77 -3.77 10.33
N ILE A 23 -16.71 -4.17 9.47
CA ILE A 23 -17.19 -3.37 8.35
C ILE A 23 -18.17 -2.30 8.87
N GLU A 24 -17.86 -1.03 8.61
CA GLU A 24 -18.73 0.11 8.96
C GLU A 24 -19.76 0.36 7.86
N HIS A 25 -19.37 0.20 6.60
CA HIS A 25 -20.20 0.51 5.45
C HIS A 25 -19.75 -0.25 4.22
N VAL A 26 -20.68 -0.53 3.31
CA VAL A 26 -20.43 -1.24 2.05
C VAL A 26 -21.09 -0.48 0.91
N TRP A 27 -20.28 -0.18 -0.12
CA TRP A 27 -20.78 0.28 -1.41
C TRP A 27 -20.94 -0.91 -2.34
N ARG A 28 -22.07 -0.95 -3.05
CA ARG A 28 -22.40 -2.06 -3.96
C ARG A 28 -21.47 -2.11 -5.15
N ASP A 29 -21.03 -0.95 -5.61
CA ASP A 29 -20.07 -0.82 -6.70
C ASP A 29 -19.14 0.38 -6.49
N THR A 30 -18.08 0.42 -7.29
CA THR A 30 -17.10 1.49 -7.37
C THR A 30 -17.10 2.12 -8.76
N ILE A 31 -16.90 3.43 -8.81
CA ILE A 31 -16.86 4.19 -10.06
C ILE A 31 -15.60 5.05 -10.15
N VAL A 32 -15.16 5.28 -11.38
CA VAL A 32 -14.04 6.17 -11.71
C VAL A 32 -14.48 7.21 -12.72
N TYR A 33 -14.20 8.49 -12.43
CA TYR A 33 -14.33 9.61 -13.36
C TYR A 33 -12.95 10.05 -13.84
N LEU A 34 -12.79 10.23 -15.15
CA LEU A 34 -11.53 10.66 -15.76
C LEU A 34 -11.63 12.10 -16.27
N ASP A 35 -12.15 12.33 -17.48
CA ASP A 35 -12.39 13.69 -18.02
C ASP A 35 -13.87 13.93 -18.42
N SER A 36 -14.71 12.90 -18.36
CA SER A 36 -16.14 12.98 -18.66
C SER A 36 -17.01 12.82 -17.42
N ASN A 37 -18.25 13.31 -17.49
CA ASN A 37 -19.28 13.07 -16.48
C ASN A 37 -19.88 11.66 -16.53
N GLU A 38 -19.49 10.86 -17.53
CA GLU A 38 -19.84 9.44 -17.60
C GLU A 38 -18.78 8.62 -16.84
N PRO A 39 -19.17 7.91 -15.75
CA PRO A 39 -18.23 7.11 -14.98
C PRO A 39 -17.90 5.77 -15.65
N ILE A 40 -16.71 5.25 -15.34
CA ILE A 40 -16.36 3.85 -15.56
C ILE A 40 -16.82 3.07 -14.33
N PHE A 41 -17.75 2.12 -14.51
CA PHE A 41 -18.13 1.17 -13.48
C PHE A 41 -17.07 0.07 -13.35
N ILE A 42 -16.59 -0.14 -12.13
CA ILE A 42 -15.53 -1.09 -11.82
C ILE A 42 -16.11 -2.50 -11.59
N GLY A 43 -17.39 -2.61 -11.23
CA GLY A 43 -18.08 -3.87 -10.98
C GLY A 43 -17.57 -4.57 -9.72
N ARG A 44 -17.21 -3.80 -8.68
CA ARG A 44 -16.62 -4.33 -7.45
C ARG A 44 -17.10 -3.59 -6.20
N PRO A 45 -17.64 -4.32 -5.21
CA PRO A 45 -18.00 -3.72 -3.93
C PRO A 45 -16.76 -3.47 -3.07
N TYR A 46 -16.77 -2.35 -2.35
CA TYR A 46 -15.77 -1.98 -1.36
C TYR A 46 -16.42 -1.77 -0.01
N GLY A 47 -15.68 -2.10 1.06
CA GLY A 47 -16.09 -1.89 2.44
C GLY A 47 -15.17 -0.90 3.13
N ARG A 48 -15.75 0.07 3.83
CA ARG A 48 -15.03 0.86 4.83
C ARG A 48 -14.97 0.08 6.13
N VAL A 49 -13.79 0.01 6.73
CA VAL A 49 -13.55 -0.77 7.94
C VAL A 49 -13.23 0.13 9.11
N SER A 50 -13.86 -0.18 10.25
CA SER A 50 -13.57 0.49 11.50
C SER A 50 -12.18 0.12 11.96
N ARG A 51 -11.32 1.14 12.06
CA ARG A 51 -9.96 0.99 12.56
C ARG A 51 -9.96 0.44 13.98
N HIS A 52 -10.90 0.93 14.79
CA HIS A 52 -11.07 0.51 16.17
C HIS A 52 -11.51 -0.96 16.26
N LEU A 53 -12.60 -1.34 15.58
CA LEU A 53 -13.10 -2.72 15.63
C LEU A 53 -12.09 -3.71 15.04
N LEU A 54 -11.41 -3.35 13.95
CA LEU A 54 -10.37 -4.19 13.36
C LEU A 54 -9.21 -4.41 14.33
N HIS A 55 -8.69 -3.33 14.93
CA HIS A 55 -7.60 -3.42 15.89
C HIS A 55 -8.01 -4.24 17.12
N GLU A 56 -9.19 -3.99 17.68
CA GLU A 56 -9.72 -4.74 18.82
C GLU A 56 -9.93 -6.22 18.51
N ALA A 57 -10.51 -6.56 17.35
CA ALA A 57 -10.73 -7.94 16.93
C ALA A 57 -9.40 -8.71 16.79
N LEU A 58 -8.38 -8.08 16.20
CA LEU A 58 -7.05 -8.68 16.05
C LEU A 58 -6.36 -8.88 17.42
N LEU A 59 -6.43 -7.89 18.32
CA LEU A 59 -5.89 -8.01 19.68
C LEU A 59 -6.61 -9.09 20.49
N ARG A 60 -7.93 -9.18 20.38
CA ARG A 60 -8.73 -10.21 21.06
C ARG A 60 -8.32 -11.60 20.62
N ARG A 61 -8.20 -11.84 19.32
CA ARG A 61 -7.69 -13.12 18.77
C ARG A 61 -6.31 -13.43 19.33
N CYS A 62 -5.37 -12.49 19.28
CA CYS A 62 -4.04 -12.70 19.83
C CYS A 62 -4.07 -13.06 21.34
N HIS A 63 -4.90 -12.38 22.13
CA HIS A 63 -5.08 -12.68 23.55
C HIS A 63 -5.63 -14.09 23.80
N GLU A 64 -6.66 -14.51 23.05
CA GLU A 64 -7.26 -15.86 23.13
C GLU A 64 -6.23 -16.97 22.84
N TYR A 65 -5.26 -16.70 21.96
CA TYR A 65 -4.16 -17.61 21.65
C TYR A 65 -2.91 -17.41 22.54
N GLY A 66 -3.01 -16.64 23.62
CA GLY A 66 -1.97 -16.51 24.65
C GLY A 66 -0.84 -15.55 24.31
N VAL A 67 -1.02 -14.63 23.37
CA VAL A 67 -0.03 -13.56 23.09
C VAL A 67 0.05 -12.61 24.29
N MET A 68 1.26 -12.41 24.79
CA MET A 68 1.54 -11.46 25.87
C MET A 68 1.88 -10.07 25.31
N TYR A 69 1.44 -9.03 26.01
CA TYR A 69 1.67 -7.64 25.63
C TYR A 69 2.51 -6.91 26.66
N LEU A 70 3.46 -6.10 26.18
CA LEU A 70 4.21 -5.14 26.98
C LEU A 70 4.00 -3.74 26.40
N ASN A 71 3.41 -2.84 27.18
CA ASN A 71 3.29 -1.43 26.80
C ASN A 71 4.60 -0.68 27.06
N SER A 72 5.57 -0.87 26.16
CA SER A 72 6.84 -0.13 26.16
C SER A 72 7.35 0.05 24.73
N LYS A 73 8.02 1.18 24.46
CA LYS A 73 8.60 1.47 23.16
C LYS A 73 9.95 0.76 23.02
N VAL A 74 10.17 0.11 21.88
CA VAL A 74 11.47 -0.49 21.54
C VAL A 74 12.45 0.61 21.12
N GLU A 75 13.62 0.66 21.76
CA GLU A 75 14.69 1.63 21.44
C GLU A 75 15.70 1.05 20.45
N LYS A 76 16.10 -0.20 20.63
CA LYS A 76 17.06 -0.91 19.78
C LYS A 76 16.93 -2.43 19.92
N ILE A 77 17.43 -3.14 18.93
CA ILE A 77 17.56 -4.60 18.94
C ILE A 77 19.05 -4.92 18.85
N ILE A 78 19.58 -5.62 19.85
CA ILE A 78 20.99 -5.98 19.96
C ILE A 78 21.13 -7.47 19.68
N GLU A 79 22.21 -7.86 19.01
CA GLU A 79 22.57 -9.26 18.89
C GLU A 79 23.27 -9.75 20.15
N GLY A 80 22.72 -10.78 20.78
CA GLY A 80 23.33 -11.49 21.90
C GLY A 80 24.41 -12.47 21.45
N SER A 81 25.36 -12.76 22.34
CA SER A 81 26.48 -13.69 22.09
C SER A 81 26.04 -15.14 21.82
N ASN A 82 24.83 -15.51 22.20
CA ASN A 82 24.19 -16.81 21.98
C ASN A 82 23.37 -16.88 20.68
N GLY A 83 23.44 -15.86 19.82
CA GLY A 83 22.68 -15.78 18.57
C GLY A 83 21.22 -15.33 18.73
N CYS A 84 20.73 -15.16 19.96
CA CYS A 84 19.41 -14.56 20.23
C CYS A 84 19.45 -13.04 20.06
N SER A 85 18.31 -12.43 19.78
CA SER A 85 18.13 -10.97 19.81
C SER A 85 17.73 -10.52 21.22
N ILE A 86 18.28 -9.38 21.66
CA ILE A 86 17.86 -8.69 22.87
C ILE A 86 17.12 -7.42 22.45
N VAL A 87 15.82 -7.39 22.69
CA VAL A 87 14.97 -6.22 22.45
C VAL A 87 15.07 -5.32 23.69
N VAL A 88 15.65 -4.14 23.51
CA VAL A 88 15.77 -3.12 24.56
C VAL A 88 14.63 -2.14 24.41
N CYS A 89 13.80 -2.03 25.45
CA CYS A 89 12.68 -1.12 25.49
C CYS A 89 12.91 0.02 26.49
N GLU A 90 12.10 1.08 26.38
CA GLU A 90 12.04 2.15 27.38
C GLU A 90 11.84 1.56 28.79
N LYS A 91 12.35 2.28 29.80
CA LYS A 91 12.39 1.84 31.21
C LYS A 91 13.29 0.62 31.47
N ASN A 92 14.28 0.40 30.60
CA ASN A 92 15.30 -0.64 30.72
C ASN A 92 14.77 -2.09 30.72
N TYR A 93 13.57 -2.33 30.16
CA TYR A 93 13.13 -3.71 29.92
C TYR A 93 14.00 -4.34 28.84
N MET A 94 14.50 -5.54 29.11
CA MET A 94 15.27 -6.33 28.15
C MET A 94 14.56 -7.66 27.93
N ILE A 95 14.17 -7.92 26.69
CA ILE A 95 13.48 -9.16 26.31
C ILE A 95 14.41 -9.96 25.40
N THR A 96 14.74 -11.18 25.80
CA THR A 96 15.49 -12.11 24.96
C THR A 96 14.54 -12.86 24.03
N CYS A 97 14.80 -12.77 22.74
CA CYS A 97 13.99 -13.37 21.68
C CYS A 97 14.88 -14.24 20.79
N ARG A 98 14.38 -15.43 20.41
CA ARG A 98 15.04 -16.23 19.36
C ARG A 98 14.91 -15.59 17.98
N LEU A 99 13.83 -14.84 17.78
CA LEU A 99 13.52 -14.15 16.53
C LEU A 99 12.71 -12.89 16.85
N THR A 100 13.03 -11.79 16.20
CA THR A 100 12.35 -10.51 16.39
C THR A 100 11.80 -10.02 15.06
N THR A 101 10.49 -9.72 15.01
CA THR A 101 9.81 -9.18 13.82
C THR A 101 9.30 -7.77 14.11
N VAL A 102 9.79 -6.80 13.36
CA VAL A 102 9.40 -5.39 13.46
C VAL A 102 8.20 -5.10 12.56
N ALA A 103 7.06 -4.72 13.16
CA ALA A 103 5.82 -4.38 12.45
C ALA A 103 5.34 -2.94 12.76
N SER A 104 6.24 -2.04 13.13
CA SER A 104 5.94 -0.65 13.56
C SER A 104 5.70 0.35 12.41
N GLY A 105 5.32 -0.13 11.23
CA GLY A 105 5.08 0.72 10.05
C GLY A 105 6.36 1.17 9.34
N ALA A 106 6.23 2.10 8.38
CA ALA A 106 7.35 2.52 7.53
C ALA A 106 8.46 3.28 8.27
N ALA A 107 8.18 3.83 9.45
CA ALA A 107 9.15 4.55 10.30
C ALA A 107 10.03 3.61 11.14
N SER A 108 10.41 2.45 10.60
CA SER A 108 11.14 1.40 11.32
C SER A 108 12.65 1.39 11.07
N GLY A 109 13.19 2.41 10.38
CA GLY A 109 14.59 2.48 9.95
C GLY A 109 15.64 2.47 11.06
N LYS A 110 15.27 2.75 12.32
CA LYS A 110 16.19 2.62 13.46
C LYS A 110 16.40 1.18 13.92
N LEU A 111 15.51 0.26 13.55
CA LEU A 111 15.49 -1.13 14.00
C LEU A 111 15.86 -2.12 12.88
N LEU A 112 15.95 -1.63 11.64
CA LEU A 112 16.08 -2.43 10.43
C LEU A 112 17.12 -1.82 9.49
N GLU A 113 17.82 -2.69 8.78
CA GLU A 113 18.72 -2.33 7.70
C GLU A 113 18.02 -2.50 6.35
N TYR A 114 18.30 -1.61 5.41
CA TYR A 114 17.75 -1.64 4.05
C TYR A 114 18.86 -1.65 3.02
N ASP A 115 18.58 -2.25 1.86
CA ASP A 115 19.55 -2.34 0.78
C ASP A 115 20.03 -0.96 0.32
N VAL A 116 21.35 -0.80 0.21
CA VAL A 116 22.00 0.43 -0.23
C VAL A 116 21.85 0.59 -1.74
N GLY A 117 21.61 1.81 -2.20
CA GLY A 117 21.47 2.11 -3.63
C GLY A 117 20.13 1.71 -4.24
N GLY A 118 19.14 1.35 -3.41
CA GLY A 118 17.77 1.13 -3.88
C GLY A 118 17.07 2.41 -4.34
N PRO A 119 15.88 2.29 -4.94
CA PRO A 119 15.14 3.43 -5.48
C PRO A 119 14.76 4.40 -4.38
N ARG A 120 14.73 5.69 -4.70
CA ARG A 120 14.27 6.71 -3.75
C ARG A 120 12.83 6.45 -3.35
N VAL A 121 12.52 6.71 -2.08
CA VAL A 121 11.14 6.69 -1.59
C VAL A 121 10.37 7.80 -2.29
N SER A 122 9.23 7.44 -2.86
CA SER A 122 8.21 8.38 -3.29
C SER A 122 7.08 8.36 -2.28
N VAL A 123 6.12 9.26 -2.41
CA VAL A 123 5.07 9.41 -1.40
C VAL A 123 3.73 9.66 -2.06
N GLN A 124 2.72 9.02 -1.49
CA GLN A 124 1.32 9.38 -1.69
C GLN A 124 0.89 10.24 -0.50
N THR A 125 0.32 11.40 -0.78
CA THR A 125 -0.25 12.27 0.25
C THR A 125 -1.70 12.56 -0.04
N ALA A 126 -2.52 12.57 1.01
CA ALA A 126 -3.93 12.86 0.92
C ALA A 126 -4.41 13.71 2.09
N TYR A 127 -5.44 14.50 1.84
CA TYR A 127 -6.20 15.19 2.87
C TYR A 127 -7.67 14.87 2.71
N GLY A 128 -8.28 14.36 3.78
CA GLY A 128 -9.67 13.94 3.81
C GLY A 128 -10.49 14.65 4.87
N VAL A 129 -11.79 14.76 4.62
CA VAL A 129 -12.78 15.25 5.58
C VAL A 129 -14.03 14.39 5.52
N GLU A 130 -14.52 14.02 6.69
CA GLU A 130 -15.86 13.45 6.82
C GLU A 130 -16.84 14.55 7.22
N VAL A 131 -17.88 14.74 6.42
CA VAL A 131 -18.77 15.90 6.54
C VAL A 131 -20.23 15.52 6.43
N GLU A 132 -21.06 16.32 7.09
CA GLU A 132 -22.47 16.45 6.76
C GLU A 132 -22.65 17.55 5.72
N VAL A 133 -23.44 17.30 4.68
CA VAL A 133 -23.68 18.22 3.56
C VAL A 133 -25.17 18.44 3.34
N GLU A 134 -25.53 19.65 2.90
CA GLU A 134 -26.90 19.98 2.47
C GLU A 134 -27.26 19.24 1.17
N ASN A 135 -26.30 19.13 0.26
CA ASN A 135 -26.47 18.53 -1.06
C ASN A 135 -25.30 17.59 -1.39
N ASN A 136 -25.56 16.28 -1.35
CA ASN A 136 -24.61 15.26 -1.79
C ASN A 136 -24.68 15.08 -3.31
N PRO A 137 -23.57 15.28 -4.06
CA PRO A 137 -23.57 15.12 -5.51
C PRO A 137 -23.39 13.67 -5.97
N TYR A 138 -23.23 12.70 -5.05
CA TYR A 138 -22.91 11.30 -5.36
C TYR A 138 -23.98 10.33 -4.85
N ASP A 139 -24.17 9.23 -5.58
CA ASP A 139 -25.05 8.14 -5.17
C ASP A 139 -24.49 7.40 -3.94
N PRO A 140 -25.24 7.29 -2.81
CA PRO A 140 -24.80 6.55 -1.64
C PRO A 140 -24.56 5.05 -1.82
N ASP A 141 -25.10 4.43 -2.87
CA ASP A 141 -24.81 3.02 -3.17
C ASP A 141 -23.44 2.83 -3.86
N LEU A 142 -22.81 3.92 -4.32
CA LEU A 142 -21.57 3.92 -5.11
C LEU A 142 -20.43 4.62 -4.38
N MET A 143 -19.26 3.99 -4.37
CA MET A 143 -18.02 4.65 -3.97
C MET A 143 -17.34 5.26 -5.19
N VAL A 144 -17.00 6.55 -5.11
CA VAL A 144 -16.11 7.19 -6.10
C VAL A 144 -14.68 6.83 -5.75
N PHE A 145 -14.15 5.87 -6.50
CA PHE A 145 -12.81 5.35 -6.32
C PHE A 145 -11.75 6.33 -6.83
N MET A 146 -11.96 6.98 -7.96
CA MET A 146 -11.08 8.05 -8.42
C MET A 146 -11.88 9.04 -9.25
N ASP A 147 -11.85 10.33 -8.89
CA ASP A 147 -12.37 11.40 -9.72
C ASP A 147 -11.26 12.36 -10.13
N TYR A 148 -10.76 12.15 -11.35
CA TYR A 148 -9.75 12.98 -12.00
C TYR A 148 -10.35 14.13 -12.80
N ARG A 149 -11.67 14.38 -12.77
CA ARG A 149 -12.26 15.53 -13.49
C ARG A 149 -11.65 16.83 -12.96
N ASP A 150 -11.39 17.74 -13.88
CA ASP A 150 -10.79 19.03 -13.55
C ASP A 150 -11.88 20.07 -13.30
N TYR A 151 -12.24 20.25 -12.04
CA TYR A 151 -13.16 21.27 -11.57
C TYR A 151 -12.50 22.66 -11.44
N MET A 152 -11.22 22.78 -11.80
CA MET A 152 -10.45 24.01 -11.71
C MET A 152 -10.07 24.57 -13.09
N LYS A 153 -10.42 23.91 -14.21
CA LYS A 153 -10.16 24.37 -15.60
C LYS A 153 -10.58 25.84 -15.84
N GLU A 154 -11.58 26.34 -15.13
CA GLU A 154 -12.13 27.70 -15.30
C GLU A 154 -11.51 28.76 -14.36
N LYS A 155 -10.77 28.36 -13.32
CA LYS A 155 -10.10 29.27 -12.37
C LYS A 155 -8.59 29.21 -12.58
N GLN A 156 -7.94 30.37 -12.57
CA GLN A 156 -6.54 30.61 -12.97
C GLN A 156 -5.57 29.52 -12.48
N ARG A 157 -4.79 28.93 -13.41
CA ARG A 157 -3.80 27.89 -13.11
C ARG A 157 -2.80 28.39 -12.06
N CYS A 158 -2.91 27.90 -10.83
CA CYS A 158 -1.89 28.08 -9.81
C CYS A 158 -0.62 27.31 -10.22
N PRO A 159 0.58 27.92 -10.18
CA PRO A 159 1.84 27.22 -10.44
C PRO A 159 2.06 26.01 -9.52
N GLU A 160 1.47 25.99 -8.32
CA GLU A 160 1.54 24.85 -7.40
C GLU A 160 0.70 23.63 -7.84
N ALA A 161 -0.06 23.72 -8.93
CA ALA A 161 -0.88 22.65 -9.50
C ALA A 161 -0.09 21.63 -10.36
N GLU A 162 1.22 21.53 -10.16
CA GLU A 162 2.14 20.77 -11.03
C GLU A 162 1.90 19.25 -11.02
N TYR A 163 1.30 18.70 -9.95
CA TYR A 163 0.99 17.27 -9.85
C TYR A 163 -0.52 16.98 -9.96
N PRO A 164 -0.91 15.96 -10.75
CA PRO A 164 -2.29 15.54 -10.83
C PRO A 164 -2.76 15.02 -9.47
N THR A 165 -3.94 15.49 -9.05
CA THR A 165 -4.65 15.00 -7.87
C THR A 165 -6.04 14.55 -8.28
N PHE A 166 -6.62 13.65 -7.50
CA PHE A 166 -7.96 13.14 -7.70
C PHE A 166 -8.74 13.13 -6.39
N LEU A 167 -10.06 13.08 -6.50
CA LEU A 167 -10.96 12.99 -5.37
C LEU A 167 -11.41 11.53 -5.15
N TYR A 168 -11.29 11.03 -3.93
CA TYR A 168 -12.13 9.96 -3.41
C TYR A 168 -13.41 10.57 -2.83
N ALA A 169 -14.56 9.98 -3.13
CA ALA A 169 -15.80 10.30 -2.44
C ALA A 169 -16.51 9.02 -1.99
N MET A 170 -16.86 8.99 -0.71
CA MET A 170 -17.39 7.83 0.00
C MET A 170 -18.65 8.25 0.73
N PRO A 171 -19.80 8.31 0.02
CA PRO A 171 -21.05 8.73 0.64
C PRO A 171 -21.56 7.60 1.52
N MET A 172 -21.68 7.87 2.82
CA MET A 172 -22.15 6.91 3.83
C MET A 172 -23.67 6.96 3.97
N SER A 173 -24.28 8.06 3.54
CA SER A 173 -25.73 8.30 3.49
C SER A 173 -26.01 9.46 2.51
N PRO A 174 -27.28 9.81 2.24
CA PRO A 174 -27.61 10.97 1.40
C PRO A 174 -27.04 12.31 1.88
N THR A 175 -26.67 12.46 3.15
CA THR A 175 -26.17 13.73 3.71
C THR A 175 -24.78 13.61 4.35
N ARG A 176 -24.22 12.41 4.52
CA ARG A 176 -22.91 12.20 5.16
C ARG A 176 -21.92 11.58 4.17
N VAL A 177 -20.83 12.28 3.91
CA VAL A 177 -19.84 11.90 2.88
C VAL A 177 -18.43 12.11 3.41
N PHE A 178 -17.55 11.15 3.13
CA PHE A 178 -16.12 11.36 3.26
C PHE A 178 -15.54 11.75 1.89
N PHE A 179 -14.84 12.89 1.86
CA PHE A 179 -14.14 13.38 0.68
C PHE A 179 -12.64 13.42 0.94
N GLU A 180 -11.83 12.98 -0.02
CA GLU A 180 -10.38 13.03 0.11
C GLU A 180 -9.69 13.43 -1.20
N GLU A 181 -8.93 14.52 -1.18
CA GLU A 181 -8.08 14.90 -2.29
C GLU A 181 -6.71 14.24 -2.15
N THR A 182 -6.32 13.46 -3.15
CA THR A 182 -5.13 12.61 -3.11
C THR A 182 -4.17 12.95 -4.24
N CYS A 183 -2.89 13.12 -3.91
CA CYS A 183 -1.79 13.02 -4.86
C CYS A 183 -1.32 11.56 -4.89
N LEU A 184 -1.56 10.87 -6.03
CA LEU A 184 -1.32 9.42 -6.16
C LEU A 184 0.11 9.03 -5.83
N ALA A 185 1.08 9.75 -6.39
CA ALA A 185 2.49 9.57 -6.11
C ALA A 185 3.28 10.80 -6.54
N SER A 186 4.26 11.19 -5.73
CA SER A 186 5.21 12.26 -6.06
C SER A 186 6.57 11.98 -5.43
N ARG A 187 7.64 12.56 -6.01
CA ARG A 187 8.99 12.46 -5.45
C ARG A 187 9.11 13.22 -4.13
N ASN A 188 8.43 14.37 -4.05
CA ASN A 188 8.34 15.21 -2.87
C ASN A 188 6.89 15.27 -2.40
N ALA A 189 6.66 15.13 -1.10
CA ALA A 189 5.31 15.17 -0.53
C ALA A 189 4.59 16.46 -0.91
N MET A 190 3.39 16.34 -1.50
CA MET A 190 2.54 17.50 -1.70
C MET A 190 2.14 18.06 -0.32
N PRO A 191 2.32 19.36 -0.07
CA PRO A 191 1.95 19.95 1.22
C PRO A 191 0.46 19.74 1.52
N PHE A 192 0.16 19.36 2.76
CA PHE A 192 -1.22 19.09 3.16
C PHE A 192 -2.14 20.31 3.05
N ASP A 193 -1.63 21.52 3.31
CA ASP A 193 -2.41 22.75 3.14
C ASP A 193 -2.81 22.97 1.68
N LEU A 194 -2.00 22.53 0.72
CA LEU A 194 -2.33 22.60 -0.70
C LEU A 194 -3.45 21.60 -1.05
N LEU A 195 -3.35 20.36 -0.55
CA LEU A 195 -4.40 19.35 -0.73
C LEU A 195 -5.73 19.81 -0.09
N LYS A 196 -5.68 20.39 1.10
CA LYS A 196 -6.86 20.99 1.77
C LYS A 196 -7.47 22.11 0.95
N LYS A 197 -6.66 23.05 0.44
CA LYS A 197 -7.15 24.12 -0.45
C LYS A 197 -7.79 23.57 -1.72
N LYS A 198 -7.16 22.58 -2.35
CA LYS A 198 -7.71 21.90 -3.54
C LYS A 198 -9.05 21.24 -3.25
N LEU A 199 -9.14 20.47 -2.15
CA LEU A 199 -10.36 19.79 -1.76
C LEU A 199 -11.50 20.79 -1.53
N MET A 200 -11.26 21.81 -0.71
CA MET A 200 -12.30 22.81 -0.40
C MET A 200 -12.72 23.60 -1.63
N SER A 201 -11.79 23.97 -2.51
CA SER A 201 -12.10 24.63 -3.77
C SER A 201 -12.90 23.73 -4.72
N ARG A 202 -12.62 22.43 -4.76
CA ARG A 202 -13.38 21.45 -5.55
C ARG A 202 -14.82 21.34 -5.04
N LEU A 203 -14.99 21.19 -3.72
CA LEU A 203 -16.31 21.11 -3.10
C LEU A 203 -17.16 22.38 -3.35
N ASP A 204 -16.54 23.56 -3.25
CA ASP A 204 -17.19 24.85 -3.57
C ASP A 204 -17.64 24.91 -5.03
N THR A 205 -16.76 24.56 -5.99
CA THR A 205 -17.12 24.54 -7.42
C THR A 205 -18.22 23.53 -7.73
N MET A 206 -18.27 22.40 -7.02
CA MET A 206 -19.36 21.42 -7.12
C MET A 206 -20.66 21.88 -6.45
N GLY A 207 -20.64 23.03 -5.76
CA GLY A 207 -21.77 23.57 -5.02
C GLY A 207 -22.08 22.80 -3.73
N VAL A 208 -21.16 21.98 -3.23
CA VAL A 208 -21.35 21.18 -2.00
C VAL A 208 -21.26 22.08 -0.77
N LYS A 209 -22.37 22.21 -0.05
CA LYS A 209 -22.39 22.98 1.21
C LYS A 209 -22.19 22.08 2.41
N VAL A 210 -21.06 22.24 3.08
CA VAL A 210 -20.74 21.53 4.34
C VAL A 210 -21.49 22.18 5.50
N LEU A 211 -22.31 21.40 6.19
CA LEU A 211 -23.03 21.79 7.39
C LEU A 211 -22.24 21.51 8.67
N LYS A 212 -21.49 20.40 8.68
CA LYS A 212 -20.72 19.94 9.84
C LYS A 212 -19.53 19.09 9.40
N VAL A 213 -18.40 19.23 10.10
CA VAL A 213 -17.23 18.35 9.95
C VAL A 213 -17.20 17.38 11.13
N TYR A 214 -17.09 16.08 10.85
CA TYR A 214 -16.97 15.01 11.83
C TYR A 214 -15.52 14.63 12.10
N GLU A 215 -14.71 14.52 11.05
CA GLU A 215 -13.31 14.08 11.12
C GLU A 215 -12.49 14.77 10.02
N GLU A 216 -11.21 15.02 10.31
CA GLU A 216 -10.19 15.39 9.32
C GLU A 216 -9.12 14.30 9.28
N GLU A 217 -8.63 13.99 8.08
CA GLU A 217 -7.63 12.97 7.85
C GLU A 217 -6.41 13.54 7.12
N TRP A 218 -5.21 13.14 7.56
CA TRP A 218 -3.94 13.61 7.02
C TRP A 218 -3.04 12.41 6.71
N SER A 219 -3.09 11.93 5.47
CA SER A 219 -2.45 10.68 5.08
C SER A 219 -1.08 10.90 4.44
N TYR A 220 -0.07 10.20 4.95
CA TYR A 220 1.29 10.16 4.39
C TYR A 220 1.68 8.69 4.22
N ILE A 221 1.79 8.23 2.97
CA ILE A 221 2.10 6.84 2.65
C ILE A 221 3.38 6.82 1.84
N PRO A 222 4.51 6.37 2.42
CA PRO A 222 5.72 6.15 1.66
C PRO A 222 5.51 4.96 0.72
N VAL A 223 5.78 5.17 -0.57
CA VAL A 223 5.67 4.17 -1.63
C VAL A 223 7.01 4.01 -2.33
N GLY A 224 7.29 2.78 -2.78
CA GLY A 224 8.60 2.46 -3.35
C GLY A 224 9.66 2.24 -2.27
N GLY A 225 10.87 2.79 -2.45
CA GLY A 225 12.00 2.60 -1.51
C GLY A 225 12.73 1.25 -1.64
N SER A 226 13.82 1.11 -0.89
CA SER A 226 14.60 -0.13 -0.80
C SER A 226 13.82 -1.27 -0.14
N LEU A 227 14.25 -2.50 -0.42
CA LEU A 227 13.87 -3.65 0.40
C LEU A 227 14.69 -3.67 1.69
N PRO A 228 14.17 -4.27 2.77
CA PRO A 228 14.99 -4.65 3.91
C PRO A 228 16.12 -5.58 3.45
N ASN A 229 17.31 -5.45 4.03
CA ASN A 229 18.41 -6.38 3.80
C ASN A 229 17.96 -7.79 4.23
N THR A 230 17.81 -8.72 3.28
CA THR A 230 17.28 -10.06 3.56
C THR A 230 18.28 -10.99 4.28
N GLU A 231 19.52 -10.54 4.44
CA GLU A 231 20.56 -11.26 5.18
C GLU A 231 20.63 -10.82 6.67
N GLN A 232 19.91 -9.76 7.04
CA GLN A 232 19.90 -9.26 8.42
C GLN A 232 19.13 -10.19 9.37
N LYS A 233 19.46 -10.16 10.67
CA LYS A 233 18.80 -11.01 11.68
C LYS A 233 17.42 -10.51 12.11
N ASN A 234 17.22 -9.20 12.14
CA ASN A 234 15.94 -8.61 12.52
C ASN A 234 14.96 -8.79 11.36
N LEU A 235 13.82 -9.40 11.61
CA LEU A 235 12.76 -9.51 10.62
C LEU A 235 11.90 -8.25 10.61
N ALA A 236 11.15 -8.07 9.54
CA ALA A 236 10.07 -7.08 9.50
C ALA A 236 8.79 -7.69 8.92
N PHE A 237 7.67 -7.01 9.13
CA PHE A 237 6.40 -7.32 8.49
C PHE A 237 5.59 -6.06 8.18
N GLY A 238 4.68 -6.14 7.21
CA GLY A 238 3.85 -5.02 6.77
C GLY A 238 4.68 -3.89 6.14
N ALA A 239 4.31 -2.63 6.43
CA ALA A 239 4.99 -1.48 5.85
C ALA A 239 6.49 -1.39 6.24
N ALA A 240 6.87 -1.89 7.42
CA ALA A 240 8.28 -1.98 7.83
C ALA A 240 9.10 -2.90 6.90
N ALA A 241 8.47 -3.93 6.35
CA ALA A 241 9.07 -4.86 5.41
C ALA A 241 8.99 -4.41 3.94
N SER A 242 8.58 -3.17 3.65
CA SER A 242 8.33 -2.68 2.28
C SER A 242 7.21 -3.44 1.54
N MET A 243 6.18 -3.92 2.27
CA MET A 243 5.03 -4.61 1.68
C MET A 243 3.96 -3.67 1.09
N VAL A 244 4.12 -2.35 1.26
CA VAL A 244 3.26 -1.33 0.64
C VAL A 244 3.35 -1.45 -0.89
N HIS A 245 2.21 -1.51 -1.56
CA HIS A 245 2.12 -1.57 -3.01
C HIS A 245 2.67 -0.27 -3.61
N PRO A 246 3.77 -0.31 -4.39
CA PRO A 246 4.42 0.90 -4.86
C PRO A 246 3.53 1.82 -5.70
N ALA A 247 2.64 1.28 -6.53
CA ALA A 247 1.80 2.10 -7.40
C ALA A 247 0.50 2.62 -6.76
N THR A 248 0.07 2.12 -5.59
CA THR A 248 -1.26 2.41 -5.04
C THR A 248 -1.28 2.82 -3.58
N GLY A 249 -0.21 2.53 -2.82
CA GLY A 249 -0.18 2.71 -1.37
C GLY A 249 -0.85 1.58 -0.56
N TYR A 250 -1.44 0.58 -1.21
CA TYR A 250 -2.17 -0.49 -0.51
C TYR A 250 -1.26 -1.43 0.26
N SER A 251 -1.62 -1.73 1.50
CA SER A 251 -0.80 -2.60 2.37
C SER A 251 -1.61 -3.50 3.29
N VAL A 252 -2.79 -3.07 3.76
CA VAL A 252 -3.54 -3.76 4.81
C VAL A 252 -4.08 -5.10 4.34
N VAL A 253 -4.81 -5.14 3.22
CA VAL A 253 -5.34 -6.39 2.63
C VAL A 253 -4.22 -7.41 2.47
N ARG A 254 -3.11 -6.99 1.87
CA ARG A 254 -1.94 -7.84 1.63
C ARG A 254 -1.34 -8.35 2.94
N SER A 255 -1.15 -7.46 3.91
CA SER A 255 -0.56 -7.82 5.20
C SER A 255 -1.44 -8.83 5.95
N LEU A 256 -2.76 -8.61 5.99
CA LEU A 256 -3.69 -9.54 6.63
C LEU A 256 -3.75 -10.89 5.91
N SER A 257 -3.71 -10.89 4.58
CA SER A 257 -3.75 -12.13 3.77
C SER A 257 -2.45 -12.94 3.86
N GLU A 258 -1.29 -12.27 3.93
CA GLU A 258 0.02 -12.95 3.98
C GLU A 258 0.44 -13.36 5.40
N ALA A 259 -0.09 -12.71 6.45
CA ALA A 259 0.31 -12.97 7.83
C ALA A 259 0.17 -14.44 8.27
N PRO A 260 -0.93 -15.17 7.99
CA PRO A 260 -1.07 -16.57 8.41
C PRO A 260 0.01 -17.50 7.83
N ASN A 261 0.31 -17.33 6.54
CA ASN A 261 1.33 -18.14 5.85
C ASN A 261 2.73 -17.80 6.38
N TYR A 262 3.02 -16.52 6.60
CA TYR A 262 4.31 -16.09 7.13
C TYR A 262 4.53 -16.57 8.57
N ALA A 263 3.53 -16.42 9.45
CA ALA A 263 3.59 -16.91 10.82
C ALA A 263 3.76 -18.43 10.89
N SER A 264 3.06 -19.18 10.03
CA SER A 264 3.19 -20.64 9.93
C SER A 264 4.59 -21.07 9.50
N ALA A 265 5.19 -20.37 8.54
CA ALA A 265 6.55 -20.62 8.10
C ALA A 265 7.58 -20.33 9.21
N ILE A 266 7.43 -19.22 9.93
CA ILE A 266 8.28 -18.88 11.08
C ILE A 266 8.18 -19.98 12.16
N ALA A 267 6.96 -20.44 12.48
CA ALA A 267 6.76 -21.50 13.46
C ALA A 267 7.45 -22.80 13.04
N ALA A 268 7.39 -23.16 11.76
CA ALA A 268 8.07 -24.34 11.22
C ALA A 268 9.60 -24.21 11.28
N ILE A 269 10.15 -23.03 10.94
CA ILE A 269 11.59 -22.74 11.03
C ILE A 269 12.06 -22.89 12.48
N LEU A 270 11.36 -22.26 13.43
CA LEU A 270 11.73 -22.29 14.85
C LEU A 270 11.64 -23.71 15.46
N LYS A 271 10.71 -24.56 15.00
CA LYS A 271 10.62 -25.96 15.42
C LYS A 271 11.79 -26.81 14.90
N LYS A 272 12.21 -26.63 13.64
CA LYS A 272 13.34 -27.36 13.05
C LYS A 272 14.67 -26.98 13.69
N ASP A 273 14.87 -25.69 13.95
CA ASP A 273 16.05 -25.15 14.62
C ASP A 273 16.29 -25.84 15.99
N ILE A 274 15.24 -25.98 16.81
CA ILE A 274 15.29 -26.70 18.10
C ILE A 274 15.69 -28.18 17.91
N PHE A 275 15.20 -28.83 16.85
CA PHE A 275 15.50 -30.23 16.58
C PHE A 275 16.95 -30.43 16.14
N CYS A 276 17.51 -29.51 15.36
CA CYS A 276 18.89 -29.58 14.89
C CYS A 276 19.91 -29.24 15.99
N GLU A 277 19.61 -28.29 16.89
CA GLU A 277 20.44 -28.03 18.09
C GLU A 277 20.60 -29.30 18.96
N LYS A 278 19.57 -30.14 19.01
CA LYS A 278 19.59 -31.38 19.81
C LYS A 278 20.36 -32.54 19.17
N ASN A 279 20.63 -32.50 17.86
CA ASN A 279 21.11 -33.67 17.10
C ASN A 279 22.49 -33.50 16.43
N SER A 280 23.22 -32.40 16.68
CA SER A 280 24.66 -32.16 16.44
C SER A 280 25.40 -33.01 15.38
N MET A 281 24.87 -33.15 14.17
CA MET A 281 25.63 -33.60 13.00
C MET A 281 25.17 -32.87 11.74
N MET A 282 26.12 -32.16 11.13
CA MET A 282 26.06 -31.44 9.83
C MET A 282 24.93 -30.41 9.69
N GLN A 283 25.21 -29.14 9.96
CA GLN A 283 24.35 -28.04 9.52
C GLN A 283 25.05 -27.16 8.49
N THR A 284 24.46 -27.07 7.30
CA THR A 284 24.63 -25.92 6.42
C THR A 284 23.86 -24.76 7.06
N TYR A 285 24.55 -23.95 7.87
CA TYR A 285 23.97 -22.87 8.69
C TYR A 285 23.31 -21.78 7.83
N ARG A 286 22.03 -21.92 7.48
CA ARG A 286 21.19 -20.75 7.15
C ARG A 286 20.46 -20.33 8.42
N SER A 287 20.70 -19.11 8.90
CA SER A 287 20.04 -18.58 10.10
C SER A 287 18.51 -18.61 9.95
N PRO A 288 17.76 -18.84 11.04
CA PRO A 288 16.30 -18.78 11.04
C PRO A 288 15.75 -17.50 10.40
N SER A 289 16.41 -16.36 10.63
CA SER A 289 16.04 -15.07 10.04
C SER A 289 16.17 -15.05 8.52
N MET A 290 17.26 -15.57 7.96
CA MET A 290 17.45 -15.65 6.50
C MET A 290 16.40 -16.54 5.83
N LEU A 291 16.01 -17.64 6.49
CA LEU A 291 14.94 -18.50 6.00
C LEU A 291 13.58 -17.77 6.01
N ALA A 292 13.27 -17.05 7.09
CA ALA A 292 12.05 -16.25 7.18
C ALA A 292 12.03 -15.12 6.13
N TRP A 293 13.14 -14.41 5.94
CA TRP A 293 13.25 -13.39 4.88
C TRP A 293 13.03 -13.96 3.48
N LYS A 294 13.53 -15.17 3.20
CA LYS A 294 13.29 -15.86 1.92
C LYS A 294 11.82 -16.24 1.70
N VAL A 295 11.07 -16.48 2.79
CA VAL A 295 9.62 -16.72 2.71
C VAL A 295 8.88 -15.42 2.39
N LEU A 296 9.26 -14.31 3.01
CA LEU A 296 8.57 -13.02 2.81
C LEU A 296 8.93 -12.36 1.47
N TRP A 297 10.21 -12.41 1.09
CA TRP A 297 10.76 -11.81 -0.13
C TRP A 297 11.45 -12.87 -1.02
N PRO A 298 10.72 -13.89 -1.50
CA PRO A 298 11.25 -14.80 -2.51
C PRO A 298 11.51 -14.05 -3.82
N GLN A 299 12.29 -14.65 -4.72
CA GLN A 299 12.66 -14.01 -6.00
C GLN A 299 11.44 -13.56 -6.80
N GLU A 300 10.36 -14.33 -6.76
CA GLU A 300 9.10 -13.98 -7.41
C GLU A 300 8.51 -12.66 -6.89
N ARG A 301 8.47 -12.44 -5.57
CA ARG A 301 8.02 -11.18 -4.98
C ARG A 301 8.97 -10.02 -5.30
N LYS A 302 10.28 -10.28 -5.39
CA LYS A 302 11.27 -9.28 -5.82
C LYS A 302 11.03 -8.82 -7.27
N ARG A 303 10.69 -9.75 -8.18
CA ARG A 303 10.31 -9.44 -9.57
C ARG A 303 9.04 -8.59 -9.66
N GLN A 304 7.96 -9.04 -9.01
CA GLN A 304 6.69 -8.31 -8.96
C GLN A 304 6.89 -6.89 -8.42
N ARG A 305 7.64 -6.76 -7.32
CA ARG A 305 7.95 -5.46 -6.73
C ARG A 305 8.74 -4.56 -7.69
N SER A 306 9.71 -5.12 -8.42
CA SER A 306 10.49 -4.37 -9.39
C SER A 306 9.62 -3.85 -10.54
N PHE A 307 8.64 -4.64 -10.99
CA PHE A 307 7.64 -4.19 -11.95
C PHE A 307 6.77 -3.04 -11.39
N PHE A 308 6.31 -3.14 -10.14
CA PHE A 308 5.53 -2.06 -9.52
C PHE A 308 6.34 -0.78 -9.31
N LEU A 309 7.65 -0.89 -9.06
CA LEU A 309 8.55 0.27 -8.99
C LEU A 309 8.72 0.94 -10.36
N PHE A 310 8.83 0.16 -11.42
CA PHE A 310 8.83 0.67 -12.79
C PHE A 310 7.53 1.41 -13.12
N GLY A 311 6.39 0.84 -12.76
CA GLY A 311 5.08 1.48 -12.91
C GLY A 311 4.93 2.76 -12.07
N LEU A 312 5.41 2.75 -10.82
CA LEU A 312 5.43 3.94 -9.97
C LEU A 312 6.26 5.07 -10.61
N ALA A 313 7.45 4.76 -11.13
CA ALA A 313 8.30 5.74 -11.80
C ALA A 313 7.59 6.36 -13.01
N LEU A 314 6.84 5.57 -13.80
CA LEU A 314 6.02 6.07 -14.90
C LEU A 314 4.94 7.04 -14.41
N ILE A 315 4.17 6.64 -13.40
CA ILE A 315 3.04 7.43 -12.87
C ILE A 315 3.50 8.80 -12.36
N ILE A 316 4.68 8.87 -11.76
CA ILE A 316 5.28 10.12 -11.27
C ILE A 316 5.59 11.11 -12.40
N GLU A 317 5.82 10.64 -13.62
CA GLU A 317 6.15 11.48 -14.78
C GLU A 317 4.92 11.94 -15.58
N LEU A 318 3.75 11.35 -15.33
CA LEU A 318 2.54 11.67 -16.06
C LEU A 318 1.88 12.94 -15.51
N ASP A 319 1.48 13.82 -16.44
CA ASP A 319 0.57 14.92 -16.14
C ASP A 319 -0.89 14.43 -16.06
N ILE A 320 -1.83 15.36 -15.91
CA ILE A 320 -3.26 15.03 -15.78
C ILE A 320 -3.83 14.32 -17.02
N GLU A 321 -3.39 14.67 -18.23
CA GLU A 321 -3.86 14.02 -19.45
C GLU A 321 -3.25 12.62 -19.61
N GLY A 322 -1.97 12.49 -19.27
CA GLY A 322 -1.26 11.23 -19.21
C GLY A 322 -1.89 10.25 -18.22
N ILE A 323 -2.18 10.70 -17.00
CA ILE A 323 -2.76 9.84 -15.95
C ILE A 323 -4.19 9.41 -16.31
N ARG A 324 -5.00 10.30 -16.88
CA ARG A 324 -6.34 9.96 -17.41
C ARG A 324 -6.26 8.91 -18.50
N THR A 325 -5.36 9.10 -19.47
CA THR A 325 -5.14 8.14 -20.56
C THR A 325 -4.65 6.78 -20.03
N PHE A 326 -3.77 6.79 -19.02
CA PHE A 326 -3.27 5.59 -18.37
C PHE A 326 -4.42 4.82 -17.71
N PHE A 327 -5.22 5.46 -16.86
CA PHE A 327 -6.33 4.79 -16.17
C PHE A 327 -7.46 4.37 -17.12
N GLN A 328 -7.75 5.15 -18.15
CA GLN A 328 -8.67 4.75 -19.21
C GLN A 328 -8.23 3.44 -19.87
N THR A 329 -6.93 3.26 -20.09
CA THR A 329 -6.37 2.03 -20.65
C THR A 329 -6.37 0.90 -19.61
N PHE A 330 -5.96 1.20 -18.37
CA PHE A 330 -5.88 0.26 -17.25
C PHE A 330 -7.22 -0.41 -16.95
N PHE A 331 -8.31 0.36 -16.86
CA PHE A 331 -9.64 -0.18 -16.57
C PHE A 331 -10.32 -0.85 -17.79
N ARG A 332 -9.73 -0.77 -18.98
CA ARG A 332 -10.16 -1.56 -20.16
C ARG A 332 -9.53 -2.95 -20.21
N LEU A 333 -8.55 -3.25 -19.36
CA LEU A 333 -8.00 -4.59 -19.23
C LEU A 333 -9.05 -5.58 -18.72
N PRO A 334 -8.89 -6.88 -18.98
CA PRO A 334 -9.70 -7.91 -18.32
C PRO A 334 -9.71 -7.74 -16.80
N ASN A 335 -10.86 -7.94 -16.17
CA ASN A 335 -11.05 -7.66 -14.74
C ASN A 335 -10.01 -8.31 -13.83
N TRP A 336 -9.66 -9.57 -14.10
CA TRP A 336 -8.68 -10.30 -13.30
C TRP A 336 -7.27 -9.66 -13.34
N MET A 337 -6.90 -8.98 -14.44
CA MET A 337 -5.57 -8.36 -14.59
C MET A 337 -5.46 -7.10 -13.72
N TRP A 338 -6.37 -6.14 -13.89
CA TRP A 338 -6.27 -4.90 -13.12
C TRP A 338 -6.58 -5.15 -11.64
N GLN A 339 -7.52 -6.06 -11.31
CA GLN A 339 -7.80 -6.44 -9.92
C GLN A 339 -6.59 -7.12 -9.28
N GLY A 340 -5.95 -8.03 -10.01
CA GLY A 340 -4.78 -8.72 -9.52
C GLY A 340 -3.57 -7.80 -9.39
N PHE A 341 -3.45 -6.80 -10.26
CA PHE A 341 -2.43 -5.75 -10.14
C PHE A 341 -2.61 -5.00 -8.82
N LEU A 342 -3.80 -4.41 -8.58
CA LEU A 342 -4.09 -3.68 -7.34
C LEU A 342 -3.95 -4.55 -6.07
N GLY A 343 -4.25 -5.85 -6.18
CA GLY A 343 -4.15 -6.82 -5.09
C GLY A 343 -2.77 -7.46 -4.90
N SER A 344 -1.78 -7.18 -5.75
CA SER A 344 -0.49 -7.90 -5.79
C SER A 344 -0.61 -9.43 -5.88
N THR A 345 -1.62 -9.93 -6.60
CA THR A 345 -1.87 -11.37 -6.80
C THR A 345 -1.36 -11.89 -8.15
N LEU A 346 -1.07 -11.00 -9.11
CA LEU A 346 -0.46 -11.38 -10.39
C LEU A 346 0.95 -11.92 -10.20
N SER A 347 1.29 -13.00 -10.91
CA SER A 347 2.67 -13.47 -11.01
C SER A 347 3.52 -12.50 -11.85
N SER A 348 4.84 -12.64 -11.80
CA SER A 348 5.77 -11.87 -12.63
C SER A 348 5.52 -12.12 -14.12
N VAL A 349 5.11 -13.33 -14.50
CA VAL A 349 4.70 -13.67 -15.87
C VAL A 349 3.38 -12.98 -16.23
N ASP A 350 2.40 -12.99 -15.33
CA ASP A 350 1.15 -12.27 -15.58
C ASP A 350 1.37 -10.76 -15.73
N LEU A 351 2.35 -10.19 -15.01
CA LEU A 351 2.73 -8.79 -15.14
C LEU A 351 3.39 -8.46 -16.49
N ILE A 352 4.09 -9.42 -17.11
CA ILE A 352 4.58 -9.26 -18.49
C ILE A 352 3.39 -9.19 -19.45
N TRP A 353 2.41 -10.09 -19.29
CA TRP A 353 1.18 -10.05 -20.08
C TRP A 353 0.39 -8.78 -19.84
N PHE A 354 0.25 -8.36 -18.59
CA PHE A 354 -0.36 -7.09 -18.21
C PHE A 354 0.30 -5.92 -18.97
N ALA A 355 1.63 -5.84 -18.99
CA ALA A 355 2.35 -4.80 -19.72
C ALA A 355 2.07 -4.86 -21.23
N PHE A 356 2.05 -6.07 -21.80
CA PHE A 356 1.74 -6.27 -23.21
C PHE A 356 0.31 -5.81 -23.56
N TYR A 357 -0.69 -6.20 -22.77
CA TYR A 357 -2.07 -5.77 -23.00
C TYR A 357 -2.25 -4.26 -22.79
N MET A 358 -1.60 -3.68 -21.78
CA MET A 358 -1.55 -2.22 -21.61
C MET A 358 -1.00 -1.54 -22.87
N PHE A 359 0.10 -2.06 -23.43
CA PHE A 359 0.70 -1.51 -24.66
C PHE A 359 -0.22 -1.66 -25.88
N VAL A 360 -0.87 -2.81 -26.05
CA VAL A 360 -1.78 -3.07 -27.17
C VAL A 360 -3.03 -2.19 -27.11
N LEU A 361 -3.61 -1.97 -25.93
CA LEU A 361 -4.82 -1.15 -25.76
C LEU A 361 -4.55 0.35 -25.72
N ALA A 362 -3.35 0.76 -25.32
CA ALA A 362 -2.96 2.15 -25.19
C ALA A 362 -3.00 2.92 -26.53
N PRO A 363 -3.35 4.21 -26.55
CA PRO A 363 -3.15 5.07 -27.72
C PRO A 363 -1.66 5.28 -28.01
N ASN A 364 -1.34 5.71 -29.24
CA ASN A 364 0.06 5.88 -29.70
C ASN A 364 0.90 6.80 -28.82
N SER A 365 0.31 7.88 -28.28
CA SER A 365 0.98 8.78 -27.34
C SER A 365 1.45 8.05 -26.08
N MET A 366 0.58 7.23 -25.50
CA MET A 366 0.89 6.41 -24.31
C MET A 366 1.88 5.28 -24.64
N ARG A 367 1.76 4.63 -25.81
CA ARG A 367 2.75 3.64 -26.28
C ARG A 367 4.16 4.22 -26.37
N MET A 368 4.29 5.42 -26.96
CA MET A 368 5.56 6.12 -27.04
C MET A 368 6.11 6.47 -25.65
N CYS A 369 5.25 6.89 -24.72
CA CYS A 369 5.62 7.15 -23.33
C CYS A 369 6.16 5.88 -22.65
N LEU A 370 5.46 4.75 -22.76
CA LEU A 370 5.87 3.46 -22.20
C LEU A 370 7.23 2.99 -22.75
N VAL A 371 7.44 3.09 -24.06
CA VAL A 371 8.72 2.70 -24.70
C VAL A 371 9.85 3.62 -24.26
N ARG A 372 9.60 4.94 -24.21
CA ARG A 372 10.60 5.90 -23.73
C ARG A 372 10.98 5.59 -22.28
N HIS A 373 9.99 5.42 -21.40
CA HIS A 373 10.20 5.10 -19.99
C HIS A 373 11.01 3.81 -19.80
N LEU A 374 10.70 2.74 -20.55
CA LEU A 374 11.45 1.49 -20.52
C LEU A 374 12.94 1.65 -20.90
N LEU A 375 13.24 2.56 -21.82
CA LEU A 375 14.59 2.76 -22.35
C LEU A 375 15.40 3.81 -21.58
N SER A 376 14.76 4.86 -21.05
CA SER A 376 15.45 6.01 -20.45
C SER A 376 15.47 5.99 -18.93
N ASP A 377 14.45 5.43 -18.27
CA ASP A 377 14.40 5.42 -16.81
C ASP A 377 15.21 4.25 -16.23
N PRO A 378 16.07 4.48 -15.20
CA PRO A 378 16.88 3.41 -14.58
C PRO A 378 16.07 2.24 -14.03
N THR A 379 14.80 2.44 -13.67
CA THR A 379 13.91 1.37 -13.20
C THR A 379 13.61 0.35 -14.30
N GLY A 380 13.62 0.74 -15.59
CA GLY A 380 13.47 -0.18 -16.72
C GLY A 380 14.58 -1.22 -16.78
N ALA A 381 15.85 -0.77 -16.74
CA ALA A 381 17.01 -1.66 -16.70
C ALA A 381 17.03 -2.54 -15.44
N THR A 382 16.66 -1.96 -14.28
CA THR A 382 16.58 -2.68 -13.00
C THR A 382 15.53 -3.78 -13.04
N MET A 383 14.36 -3.50 -13.61
CA MET A 383 13.28 -4.47 -13.80
C MET A 383 13.74 -5.63 -14.69
N LEU A 384 14.30 -5.34 -15.86
CA LEU A 384 14.80 -6.38 -16.77
C LEU A 384 15.86 -7.26 -16.10
N LYS A 385 16.83 -6.67 -15.39
CA LYS A 385 17.85 -7.41 -14.65
C LYS A 385 17.23 -8.32 -13.57
N THR A 386 16.24 -7.83 -12.84
CA THR A 386 15.57 -8.60 -11.77
C THR A 386 14.76 -9.78 -12.33
N TYR A 387 14.14 -9.59 -13.49
CA TYR A 387 13.41 -10.64 -14.20
C TYR A 387 14.34 -11.72 -14.77
N LEU A 388 15.49 -11.31 -15.31
CA LEU A 388 16.51 -12.22 -15.86
C LEU A 388 17.37 -12.90 -14.80
N ALA A 389 17.38 -12.39 -13.56
CA ALA A 389 18.09 -13.03 -12.46
C ALA A 389 17.51 -14.43 -12.20
N TYR A 390 18.34 -15.46 -12.37
CA TYR A 390 18.01 -16.83 -12.02
C TYR A 390 17.85 -16.95 -10.50
N SER A 391 16.87 -17.75 -10.06
CA SER A 391 16.79 -18.17 -8.67
C SER A 391 18.01 -19.04 -8.36
N GLN A 392 18.98 -18.50 -7.63
CA GLN A 392 19.95 -19.36 -6.95
C GLN A 392 19.16 -20.11 -5.86
N ASN A 393 18.88 -21.39 -6.11
CA ASN A 393 18.23 -22.30 -5.15
C ASN A 393 19.11 -22.49 -3.90
#